data_AF-A0A351SBI6-F1
#
_entry.id   AF-A0A351SBI6-F1
#
_cell.length_a   1.000
_cell.length_b   1.000
_cell.length_c   1.000
_cell.angle_alpha   90.00
_cell.angle_beta   90.00
_cell.angle_gamma   90.00
#
_symmetry.space_group_name_H-M   'P 1'
#
loop_
_entity.id
_entity.type
_entity.pdbx_description
1 polymer ?
#
loop_
_entity_poly.entity_id
_entity_poly.type
_entity_poly.pdbx_seq_one_letter_code
_entity_poly.pdbx_strand_id
1 'polypeptide(L)'
;AGGRSSDVGVLMHNVATAYAIAEALAESKPLTSRIVTVSGGAIVRPQNVEALIGTPARYLIEFCGGTVNTPTRLLLGGPMMGHVVQSLDVPLIKGVAGILALTDHEITNPQASPCIRCGRCVSACPMGLVPLEMANRSKHGDFDGANDYGLSDCILCGSCAYVCPSHIPLVHYFQYAKGHLNSQTAQSKRMQYTRQLAETRQERIDKAAAAKAAAKAAKANRRKRSPAKTEKSPQGES
;
A
#
# COMPACT_ATOMS: atom_id res chain seq x y z
N ALA A 1 17.61 -4.35 6.78
CA ALA A 1 16.65 -3.42 6.16
C ALA A 1 16.01 -4.09 4.94
N GLY A 2 14.73 -3.87 4.67
CA GLY A 2 14.03 -4.43 3.50
C GLY A 2 13.38 -5.81 3.66
N GLY A 3 13.48 -6.43 4.83
CA GLY A 3 12.72 -7.65 5.18
C GLY A 3 11.38 -7.31 5.79
N ARG A 4 10.37 -8.15 5.56
CA ARG A 4 9.08 -8.09 6.27
C ARG A 4 9.23 -8.73 7.65
N SER A 5 8.35 -8.39 8.59
CA SER A 5 8.34 -9.06 9.90
C SER A 5 8.18 -10.59 9.76
N SER A 6 7.47 -11.04 8.72
CA SER A 6 7.33 -12.46 8.39
C SER A 6 8.65 -13.15 8.08
N ASP A 7 9.63 -12.43 7.55
CA ASP A 7 10.93 -12.98 7.15
C ASP A 7 11.79 -13.32 8.38
N VAL A 8 11.46 -12.73 9.54
CA VAL A 8 12.07 -13.04 10.85
C VAL A 8 11.12 -13.86 11.74
N GLY A 9 10.07 -14.45 11.18
CA GLY A 9 9.12 -15.30 11.90
C GLY A 9 8.16 -14.55 12.82
N VAL A 10 8.00 -13.23 12.65
CA VAL A 10 7.12 -12.39 13.49
C VAL A 10 5.92 -11.89 12.70
N LEU A 11 4.73 -12.08 13.27
CA LEU A 11 3.49 -11.55 12.72
C LEU A 11 2.82 -10.62 13.74
N MET A 12 2.48 -9.41 13.32
CA MET A 12 1.76 -8.45 14.15
C MET A 12 0.33 -8.26 13.66
N HIS A 13 -0.61 -8.41 14.58
CA HIS A 13 -2.02 -8.16 14.34
C HIS A 13 -2.56 -7.12 15.31
N ASN A 14 -3.43 -6.25 14.82
CA ASN A 14 -4.23 -5.40 15.69
C ASN A 14 -5.19 -6.29 16.50
N VAL A 15 -5.50 -5.92 17.74
CA VAL A 15 -6.45 -6.64 18.60
C VAL A 15 -7.81 -6.80 17.91
N ALA A 16 -8.29 -5.78 17.20
CA ALA A 16 -9.54 -5.86 16.43
C ALA A 16 -9.47 -6.86 15.27
N THR A 17 -8.28 -7.13 14.72
CA THR A 17 -8.08 -8.18 13.72
C THR A 17 -8.16 -9.56 14.35
N ALA A 18 -7.55 -9.75 15.53
CA ALA A 18 -7.66 -11.01 16.27
C ALA A 18 -9.12 -11.30 16.68
N TYR A 19 -9.83 -10.28 17.15
CA TYR A 19 -11.27 -10.37 17.47
C TYR A 19 -12.11 -10.78 16.25
N ALA A 20 -11.93 -10.11 15.11
CA ALA A 20 -12.67 -10.46 13.89
C ALA A 20 -12.34 -11.87 13.36
N ILE A 21 -11.11 -12.35 13.54
CA ILE A 21 -10.75 -13.74 13.20
C ILE A 21 -11.49 -14.73 14.11
N ALA A 22 -11.59 -14.42 15.41
CA ALA A 22 -12.33 -15.25 16.36
C ALA A 22 -13.82 -15.33 15.99
N GLU A 23 -14.47 -14.20 15.69
CA GLU A 23 -15.87 -14.18 15.24
C GLU A 23 -16.08 -14.95 13.92
N ALA A 24 -15.15 -14.80 12.97
CA ALA A 24 -15.22 -15.51 11.70
C ALA A 24 -15.13 -17.03 11.85
N LEU A 25 -14.27 -17.52 12.76
CA LEU A 25 -14.07 -18.97 12.96
C LEU A 25 -15.11 -19.59 13.90
N ALA A 26 -15.44 -18.91 15.00
CA ALA A 26 -16.35 -19.44 16.01
C ALA A 26 -17.82 -19.23 15.65
N GLU A 27 -18.15 -18.10 15.03
CA GLU A 27 -19.54 -17.67 14.80
C GLU A 27 -19.91 -17.61 13.32
N SER A 28 -18.98 -17.93 12.41
CA SER A 28 -19.15 -17.79 10.95
C SER A 28 -19.57 -16.38 10.53
N LYS A 29 -19.17 -15.37 11.31
CA LYS A 29 -19.45 -13.96 11.02
C LYS A 29 -18.30 -13.36 10.22
N PRO A 30 -18.50 -13.00 8.93
CA PRO A 30 -17.48 -12.27 8.19
C PRO A 30 -17.31 -10.87 8.80
N LEU A 31 -16.18 -10.21 8.50
CA LEU A 31 -15.91 -8.84 8.94
C LEU A 31 -16.90 -7.86 8.27
N THR A 32 -18.05 -7.66 8.89
CA THR A 32 -19.13 -6.76 8.45
C THR A 32 -19.23 -5.52 9.33
N SER A 33 -18.87 -5.63 10.61
CA SER A 33 -18.80 -4.53 11.57
C SER A 33 -17.38 -4.30 12.08
N ARG A 34 -17.18 -3.15 12.70
CA ARG A 34 -15.94 -2.81 13.42
C ARG A 34 -16.26 -1.90 14.59
N ILE A 35 -15.60 -2.14 15.71
CA ILE A 35 -15.59 -1.24 16.85
C ILE A 35 -14.66 -0.06 16.55
N VAL A 36 -15.21 1.15 16.65
CA VAL A 36 -14.50 2.41 16.42
C VAL A 36 -14.72 3.39 17.56
N THR A 37 -13.69 4.18 17.86
CA THR A 37 -13.79 5.24 18.87
C THR A 37 -14.24 6.54 18.22
N VAL A 38 -15.36 7.10 18.65
CA VAL A 38 -15.81 8.45 18.25
C VAL A 38 -15.48 9.40 19.40
N SER A 39 -14.62 10.38 19.17
CA SER A 39 -14.11 11.26 20.23
C SER A 39 -13.69 12.64 19.72
N GLY A 40 -13.09 13.44 20.59
CA GLY A 40 -12.71 14.84 20.39
C GLY A 40 -13.66 15.81 21.08
N GLY A 41 -13.18 17.01 21.40
CA GLY A 41 -13.93 18.01 22.15
C GLY A 41 -15.18 18.55 21.45
N ALA A 42 -15.34 18.27 20.15
CA ALA A 42 -16.54 18.66 19.41
C ALA A 42 -17.67 17.62 19.50
N ILE A 43 -17.45 16.43 20.07
CA ILE A 43 -18.46 15.36 20.19
C ILE A 43 -19.22 15.48 21.51
N VAL A 44 -20.55 15.38 21.47
CA VAL A 44 -21.41 15.49 22.66
C VAL A 44 -21.20 14.32 23.64
N ARG A 45 -21.20 13.08 23.15
CA ARG A 45 -20.94 11.87 23.97
C ARG A 45 -19.85 10.99 23.34
N PRO A 46 -18.57 11.24 23.65
CA PRO A 46 -17.47 10.40 23.19
C PRO A 46 -17.63 8.96 23.69
N GLN A 47 -17.56 7.97 22.79
CA GLN A 47 -17.73 6.56 23.13
C GLN A 47 -17.19 5.64 22.03
N ASN A 48 -17.05 4.35 22.36
CA ASN A 48 -16.81 3.32 21.36
C ASN A 48 -18.13 2.87 20.77
N VAL A 49 -18.18 2.74 19.44
CA VAL A 49 -19.37 2.35 18.68
C VAL A 49 -19.00 1.17 17.80
N GLU A 50 -19.81 0.12 17.84
CA GLU A 50 -19.74 -0.93 16.82
C GLU A 50 -20.61 -0.52 15.64
N ALA A 51 -20.00 -0.45 14.45
CA ALA A 51 -20.69 0.01 13.25
C ALA A 51 -20.33 -0.84 12.03
N LEU A 52 -21.27 -0.91 11.08
CA LEU A 52 -21.06 -1.61 9.83
C LEU A 52 -20.00 -0.91 8.98
N ILE A 53 -19.20 -1.71 8.27
CA ILE A 53 -18.29 -1.21 7.25
C ILE A 53 -19.13 -0.56 6.14
N GLY A 54 -18.74 0.64 5.75
CA GLY A 54 -19.47 1.48 4.80
C GLY A 54 -20.32 2.56 5.46
N THR A 55 -20.64 2.45 6.76
CA THR A 55 -21.43 3.47 7.46
C THR A 55 -20.74 4.84 7.40
N PRO A 56 -21.40 5.87 6.86
CA PRO A 56 -20.85 7.23 6.83
C PRO A 56 -20.54 7.79 8.22
N ALA A 57 -19.47 8.57 8.35
CA ALA A 57 -19.05 9.19 9.60
C ALA A 57 -20.14 10.05 10.26
N ARG A 58 -21.02 10.69 9.46
CA ARG A 58 -22.18 11.46 9.97
C ARG A 58 -23.05 10.64 10.93
N TYR A 59 -23.38 9.39 10.60
CA TYR A 59 -24.27 8.57 11.41
C TYR A 59 -23.61 8.16 12.73
N LEU A 60 -22.29 7.98 12.73
CA LEU A 60 -21.53 7.66 13.94
C LEU A 60 -21.49 8.85 14.90
N ILE A 61 -21.35 10.06 14.36
CA ILE A 61 -21.38 11.29 15.13
C ILE A 61 -22.80 11.56 15.66
N GLU A 62 -23.83 11.41 14.83
CA GLU A 62 -25.24 11.52 15.23
C GLU A 62 -25.59 10.53 16.35
N PHE A 63 -25.15 9.28 16.24
CA PHE A 63 -25.32 8.26 17.29
C PHE A 63 -24.69 8.71 18.62
N CYS A 64 -23.56 9.41 18.57
CA CYS A 64 -22.88 10.01 19.72
C CYS A 64 -23.53 11.32 20.21
N GLY A 65 -24.72 11.67 19.72
CA GLY A 65 -25.44 12.89 20.10
C GLY A 65 -25.10 14.12 19.25
N GLY A 66 -24.39 13.95 18.14
CA GLY A 66 -23.99 15.02 17.25
C GLY A 66 -22.74 15.76 17.71
N THR A 67 -22.58 16.98 17.20
CA THR A 67 -21.47 17.87 17.55
C THR A 67 -21.92 19.02 18.43
N VAL A 68 -21.14 19.33 19.47
CA VAL A 68 -21.36 20.50 20.35
C VAL A 68 -21.16 21.81 19.57
N ASN A 69 -20.08 21.85 18.77
CA ASN A 69 -19.70 22.97 17.91
C ASN A 69 -19.17 22.44 16.58
N THR A 70 -19.06 23.29 15.56
CA THR A 70 -18.40 22.91 14.29
C THR A 70 -16.95 22.52 14.55
N PRO A 71 -16.53 21.28 14.24
CA PRO A 71 -15.15 20.85 14.47
C PRO A 71 -14.21 21.60 13.53
N THR A 72 -13.09 22.08 14.07
CA THR A 72 -12.02 22.72 13.29
C THR A 72 -11.31 21.69 12.41
N ARG A 73 -11.20 20.44 12.89
CA ARG A 73 -10.58 19.34 12.13
C ARG A 73 -11.28 18.02 12.42
N LEU A 74 -11.62 17.31 11.36
CA LEU A 74 -12.14 15.95 11.43
C LEU A 74 -11.06 14.97 10.96
N LEU A 75 -10.72 13.99 11.80
CA LEU A 75 -9.74 12.95 11.50
C LEU A 75 -10.44 11.61 11.41
N LEU A 76 -10.18 10.90 10.32
CA LEU A 76 -10.54 9.50 10.15
C LEU A 76 -9.33 8.65 10.58
N GLY A 77 -9.40 8.03 11.75
CA GLY A 77 -8.32 7.30 12.39
C GLY A 77 -7.98 7.84 13.78
N GLY A 78 -6.70 7.75 14.16
CA GLY A 78 -6.19 8.27 15.43
C GLY A 78 -5.56 9.66 15.30
N PRO A 79 -5.08 10.27 16.40
CA PRO A 79 -4.52 11.63 16.39
C PRO A 79 -3.20 11.74 15.62
N MET A 80 -2.48 10.62 15.50
CA MET A 80 -1.15 10.56 14.90
C MET A 80 -1.16 10.19 13.41
N MET A 81 -1.84 9.08 13.08
CA MET A 81 -1.88 8.52 11.71
C MET A 81 -3.23 8.75 11.01
N GLY A 82 -4.17 9.47 11.64
CA GLY A 82 -5.47 9.75 11.06
C GLY A 82 -5.36 10.69 9.87
N HIS A 83 -6.28 10.53 8.92
CA HIS A 83 -6.38 11.40 7.75
C HIS A 83 -7.38 12.50 8.00
N VAL A 84 -7.01 13.74 7.66
CA VAL A 84 -7.96 14.86 7.70
C VAL A 84 -8.99 14.66 6.60
N VAL A 85 -10.25 14.66 6.97
CA VAL A 85 -11.39 14.54 6.06
C VAL A 85 -12.18 15.84 6.04
N GLN A 86 -12.67 16.21 4.86
CA GLN A 86 -13.42 17.46 4.66
C GLN A 86 -14.94 17.24 4.64
N SER A 87 -15.39 15.99 4.60
CA SER A 87 -16.81 15.62 4.58
C SER A 87 -17.09 14.54 5.62
N LEU A 88 -18.30 14.59 6.17
CA LEU A 88 -18.86 13.57 7.06
C LEU A 88 -19.43 12.35 6.29
N ASP A 89 -19.46 12.42 4.97
CA ASP A 89 -19.95 11.34 4.10
C ASP A 89 -18.89 10.27 3.82
N VAL A 90 -17.69 10.42 4.42
CA VAL A 90 -16.64 9.42 4.31
C VAL A 90 -17.10 8.10 4.96
N PRO A 91 -16.99 6.97 4.25
CA PRO A 91 -17.43 5.69 4.78
C PRO A 91 -16.43 5.16 5.81
N LEU A 92 -16.94 4.49 6.83
CA LEU A 92 -16.12 3.68 7.70
C LEU A 92 -15.53 2.51 6.90
N ILE A 93 -14.21 2.31 6.98
CA ILE A 93 -13.52 1.19 6.33
C ILE A 93 -12.80 0.32 7.37
N LYS A 94 -12.47 -0.92 7.00
CA LYS A 94 -11.82 -1.91 7.88
C LYS A 94 -10.54 -1.42 8.60
N GLY A 95 -9.84 -0.45 8.01
CA GLY A 95 -8.59 0.09 8.54
C GLY A 95 -8.75 1.24 9.53
N VAL A 96 -9.97 1.75 9.70
CA VAL A 96 -10.23 2.91 10.56
C VAL A 96 -10.47 2.44 11.99
N ALA A 97 -9.73 3.01 12.93
CA ALA A 97 -9.89 2.71 14.35
C ALA A 97 -10.80 3.72 15.08
N GLY A 98 -11.06 4.89 14.50
CA GLY A 98 -11.84 5.93 15.15
C GLY A 98 -12.13 7.13 14.25
N ILE A 99 -12.93 8.04 14.78
CA ILE A 99 -13.24 9.35 14.22
C ILE A 99 -12.99 10.37 15.32
N LEU A 100 -12.15 11.37 15.04
CA LEU A 100 -11.86 12.46 15.98
C LEU A 100 -12.36 13.78 15.41
N ALA A 101 -13.30 14.41 16.10
CA ALA A 101 -13.77 15.75 15.79
C ALA A 101 -13.13 16.74 16.78
N LEU A 102 -12.03 17.36 16.36
CA LEU A 102 -11.21 18.22 17.21
C LEU A 102 -11.66 19.68 17.14
N THR A 103 -11.66 20.33 18.30
CA THR A 103 -11.87 21.76 18.48
C THR A 103 -10.57 22.55 18.27
N ASP A 104 -10.68 23.87 18.18
CA ASP A 104 -9.52 24.75 18.03
C ASP A 104 -8.52 24.61 19.19
N HIS A 105 -9.02 24.47 20.43
CA HIS A 105 -8.19 24.29 21.63
C HIS A 105 -7.37 22.99 21.63
N GLU A 106 -7.81 21.97 20.89
CA GLU A 106 -7.10 20.68 20.78
C GLU A 106 -6.07 20.69 19.64
N ILE A 107 -6.06 21.72 18.79
CA ILE A 107 -5.18 21.81 17.64
C ILE A 107 -4.14 22.89 17.91
N THR A 108 -2.89 22.47 18.11
CA THR A 108 -1.78 23.42 18.03
C THR A 108 -1.38 23.55 16.56
N ASN A 109 -1.47 24.76 16.00
CA ASN A 109 -0.96 25.05 14.64
C ASN A 109 0.21 26.06 14.67
N PRO A 110 1.33 25.69 15.31
CA PRO A 110 2.48 26.57 15.42
C PRO A 110 3.17 26.73 14.06
N GLN A 111 3.65 27.94 13.77
CA GLN A 111 4.43 28.18 12.56
C GLN A 111 5.77 27.44 12.64
N ALA A 112 6.14 26.80 11.53
CA ALA A 112 7.43 26.12 11.41
C ALA A 112 8.57 27.15 11.49
N SER A 113 9.54 26.87 12.34
CA SER A 113 10.76 27.67 12.50
C SER A 113 12.00 26.89 12.08
N PRO A 114 13.16 27.55 11.92
CA PRO A 114 14.40 26.86 11.58
C PRO A 114 14.78 25.78 12.59
N CYS A 115 15.36 24.69 12.11
CA CYS A 115 15.80 23.59 12.96
C CYS A 115 16.96 24.01 13.87
N ILE A 116 16.81 23.80 15.19
CA ILE A 116 17.86 24.03 16.19
C ILE A 116 18.75 22.81 16.46
N ARG A 117 18.61 21.73 15.68
CA ARG A 117 19.40 20.49 15.77
C ARG A 117 19.42 19.83 17.16
N CYS A 118 18.31 19.89 17.89
CA CYS A 118 18.20 19.34 19.25
C CYS A 118 18.17 17.80 19.37
N GLY A 119 18.11 17.04 18.27
CA GLY A 119 18.13 15.58 18.27
C GLY A 119 16.83 14.87 18.72
N ARG A 120 15.84 15.58 19.30
CA ARG A 120 14.58 14.97 19.83
C ARG A 120 13.84 14.09 18.83
N CYS A 121 13.85 14.47 17.55
CA CYS A 121 13.19 13.70 16.49
C CYS A 121 13.78 12.29 16.30
N VAL A 122 15.08 12.11 16.53
CA VAL A 122 15.77 10.82 16.46
C VAL A 122 15.40 9.98 17.67
N SER A 123 15.51 10.55 18.88
CA SER A 123 15.19 9.84 20.13
C SER A 123 13.72 9.40 20.22
N ALA A 124 12.79 10.17 19.66
CA ALA A 124 11.37 9.84 19.66
C ALA A 124 10.96 8.88 18.53
N CYS A 125 11.85 8.53 17.60
CA CYS A 125 11.51 7.68 16.47
C CYS A 125 11.46 6.21 16.93
N PRO A 126 10.28 5.54 16.88
CA PRO A 126 10.19 4.13 17.28
C PRO A 126 10.93 3.19 16.31
N MET A 127 11.20 3.65 15.09
CA MET A 127 11.94 2.90 14.08
C MET A 127 13.47 3.14 14.15
N GLY A 128 13.95 4.00 15.06
CA GLY A 128 15.37 4.33 15.17
C GLY A 128 15.96 5.05 13.94
N LEU A 129 15.11 5.77 13.18
CA LEU A 129 15.52 6.48 11.96
C LEU A 129 16.15 7.85 12.28
N VAL A 130 16.63 8.54 11.24
CA VAL A 130 17.18 9.91 11.33
C VAL A 130 16.27 10.89 10.58
N PRO A 131 15.16 11.38 11.18
CA PRO A 131 14.13 12.13 10.46
C PRO A 131 14.62 13.45 9.85
N LEU A 132 15.59 14.09 10.49
CA LEU A 132 16.13 15.37 10.00
C LEU A 132 16.80 15.23 8.63
N GLU A 133 17.66 14.22 8.46
CA GLU A 133 18.36 13.96 7.20
C GLU A 133 17.38 13.53 6.12
N MET A 134 16.45 12.63 6.46
CA MET A 134 15.38 12.22 5.55
C MET A 134 14.58 13.43 5.05
N ALA A 135 14.24 14.37 5.93
CA ALA A 135 13.43 15.54 5.57
C ALA A 135 14.23 16.54 4.73
N ASN A 136 15.50 16.75 5.08
CA ASN A 136 16.38 17.64 4.34
C ASN A 136 16.57 17.17 2.88
N ARG A 137 16.84 15.88 2.69
CA ARG A 137 16.97 15.28 1.35
C ARG A 137 15.66 15.30 0.57
N SER A 138 14.55 14.92 1.23
CA SER A 138 13.20 14.99 0.64
C SER A 138 12.84 16.40 0.16
N LYS A 139 13.24 17.44 0.92
CA LYS A 139 13.01 18.85 0.55
C LYS A 139 13.80 19.28 -0.69
N HIS A 140 14.97 18.71 -0.91
CA HIS A 140 15.81 19.00 -2.08
C HIS A 140 15.52 18.07 -3.29
N GLY A 141 14.50 17.21 -3.19
CA GLY A 141 14.16 16.26 -4.25
C GLY A 141 15.06 15.02 -4.34
N ASP A 142 15.99 14.86 -3.39
CA ASP A 142 16.85 13.67 -3.27
C ASP A 142 16.07 12.55 -2.55
N PHE A 143 15.14 11.92 -3.25
CA PHE A 143 14.28 10.87 -2.69
C PHE A 143 15.03 9.55 -2.47
N ASP A 144 15.96 9.21 -3.36
CA ASP A 144 16.79 8.02 -3.24
C ASP A 144 17.75 8.15 -2.05
N GLY A 145 18.40 9.30 -1.90
CA GLY A 145 19.20 9.55 -0.71
C GLY A 145 18.36 9.62 0.57
N ALA A 146 17.12 10.11 0.52
CA ALA A 146 16.22 10.00 1.67
C ALA A 146 15.91 8.53 2.02
N ASN A 147 15.81 7.67 1.00
CA ASN A 147 15.61 6.24 1.17
C ASN A 147 16.82 5.52 1.78
N ASP A 148 18.03 5.95 1.48
CA ASP A 148 19.26 5.43 2.11
C ASP A 148 19.26 5.64 3.65
N TYR A 149 18.52 6.66 4.13
CA TYR A 149 18.31 6.92 5.57
C TYR A 149 17.08 6.21 6.14
N GLY A 150 16.51 5.24 5.41
CA GLY A 150 15.38 4.43 5.86
C GLY A 150 14.02 5.08 5.65
N LEU A 151 13.87 5.97 4.66
CA LEU A 151 12.55 6.52 4.32
C LEU A 151 11.51 5.43 4.09
N SER A 152 11.84 4.36 3.36
CA SER A 152 10.91 3.23 3.15
C SER A 152 10.43 2.58 4.45
N ASP A 153 11.28 2.53 5.48
CA ASP A 153 10.97 1.90 6.78
C ASP A 153 10.11 2.81 7.70
N CYS A 154 9.96 4.10 7.37
CA CYS A 154 9.18 5.03 8.19
C CYS A 154 7.69 4.65 8.24
N ILE A 155 7.13 4.39 9.42
CA ILE A 155 5.70 4.05 9.58
C ILE A 155 4.75 5.27 9.57
N LEU A 156 5.26 6.48 9.29
CA LEU A 156 4.48 7.73 9.23
C LEU A 156 3.69 8.04 10.52
N CYS A 157 4.17 7.59 11.68
CA CYS A 157 3.50 7.79 12.97
C CYS A 157 3.55 9.23 13.48
N GLY A 158 4.44 10.08 12.98
CA GLY A 158 4.51 11.50 13.36
C GLY A 158 5.04 11.86 14.73
N SER A 159 5.53 10.90 15.52
CA SER A 159 6.19 11.17 16.81
C SER A 159 7.32 12.20 16.68
N CYS A 160 8.09 12.13 15.60
CA CYS A 160 9.20 13.06 15.33
C CYS A 160 8.75 14.51 15.09
N ALA A 161 7.60 14.72 14.43
CA ALA A 161 7.04 16.04 14.20
C ALA A 161 6.40 16.60 15.47
N TYR A 162 5.71 15.75 16.23
CA TYR A 162 5.05 16.12 17.47
C TYR A 162 6.03 16.65 18.54
N VAL A 163 7.19 15.99 18.71
CA VAL A 163 8.20 16.41 19.71
C VAL A 163 9.10 17.56 19.24
N CYS A 164 8.92 18.06 18.02
CA CYS A 164 9.81 19.05 17.43
C CYS A 164 9.51 20.45 17.98
N PRO A 165 10.44 21.11 18.71
CA PRO A 165 10.22 22.47 19.22
C PRO A 165 10.17 23.52 18.10
N SER A 166 10.74 23.19 16.93
CA SER A 166 10.68 24.03 15.73
C SER A 166 9.46 23.77 14.86
N HIS A 167 8.58 22.83 15.25
CA HIS A 167 7.33 22.50 14.56
C HIS A 167 7.49 22.21 13.06
N ILE A 168 8.60 21.56 12.70
CA ILE A 168 8.90 21.22 11.32
C ILE A 168 7.92 20.11 10.89
N PRO A 169 7.23 20.24 9.74
CA PRO A 169 6.26 19.26 9.25
C PRO A 169 6.96 18.04 8.61
N LEU A 170 7.79 17.34 9.40
CA LEU A 170 8.63 16.22 8.95
C LEU A 170 7.82 15.13 8.22
N VAL A 171 6.65 14.78 8.78
CA VAL A 171 5.78 13.74 8.21
C VAL A 171 5.26 14.11 6.83
N HIS A 172 4.96 15.37 6.57
CA HIS A 172 4.47 15.79 5.26
C HIS A 172 5.54 15.58 4.18
N TYR A 173 6.80 15.88 4.49
CA TYR A 173 7.92 15.60 3.59
C TYR A 173 8.08 14.10 3.34
N PHE A 174 7.92 13.26 4.38
CA PHE A 174 8.04 11.81 4.22
C PHE A 174 6.88 11.21 3.42
N GLN A 175 5.65 11.67 3.65
CA GLN A 175 4.49 11.24 2.87
C GLN A 175 4.68 11.58 1.39
N TYR A 176 5.11 12.81 1.10
CA TYR A 176 5.40 13.26 -0.25
C TYR A 176 6.50 12.41 -0.92
N ALA A 177 7.65 12.26 -0.25
CA ALA A 177 8.78 11.50 -0.77
C ALA A 177 8.44 10.01 -0.99
N LYS A 178 7.73 9.38 -0.04
CA LYS A 178 7.22 8.01 -0.20
C LYS A 178 6.25 7.89 -1.38
N GLY A 179 5.35 8.86 -1.55
CA GLY A 179 4.45 8.91 -2.69
C GLY A 179 5.20 8.94 -4.02
N HIS A 180 6.28 9.72 -4.10
CA HIS A 180 7.16 9.75 -5.26
C HIS A 180 7.89 8.42 -5.50
N LEU A 181 8.50 7.82 -4.49
CA LEU A 181 9.19 6.53 -4.64
C LEU A 181 8.22 5.40 -5.03
N ASN A 182 7.00 5.41 -4.46
CA ASN A 182 5.98 4.42 -4.78
C ASN A 182 5.48 4.57 -6.22
N SER A 183 5.28 5.80 -6.71
CA SER A 183 4.85 6.02 -8.10
C SER A 183 5.93 5.61 -9.10
N GLN A 184 7.20 5.92 -8.83
CA GLN A 184 8.33 5.46 -9.63
C GLN A 184 8.44 3.93 -9.64
N THR A 185 8.32 3.29 -8.48
CA THR A 185 8.36 1.82 -8.35
C THR A 185 7.19 1.15 -9.07
N ALA A 186 6.00 1.76 -9.03
CA ALA A 186 4.84 1.24 -9.76
C ALA A 186 5.04 1.32 -11.28
N GLN A 187 5.61 2.43 -11.77
CA GLN A 187 5.93 2.59 -13.19
C GLN A 187 6.99 1.59 -13.66
N SER A 188 8.06 1.42 -12.89
CA SER A 188 9.13 0.47 -13.22
C SER A 188 8.62 -0.98 -13.24
N LYS A 189 7.81 -1.38 -12.25
CA LYS A 189 7.16 -2.70 -12.24
C LYS A 189 6.23 -2.91 -13.44
N ARG A 190 5.44 -1.90 -13.82
CA ARG A 190 4.56 -1.97 -14.99
C ARG A 190 5.35 -2.12 -16.29
N MET A 191 6.48 -1.42 -16.42
CA MET A 191 7.38 -1.53 -17.56
C MET A 191 8.04 -2.91 -17.63
N GLN A 192 8.56 -3.41 -16.51
CA GLN A 192 9.14 -4.76 -16.41
C GLN A 192 8.12 -5.83 -16.77
N TYR A 193 6.90 -5.75 -16.24
CA TYR A 193 5.82 -6.69 -16.57
C TYR A 193 5.47 -6.67 -18.07
N THR A 194 5.35 -5.47 -18.66
CA THR A 194 5.07 -5.33 -20.10
C THR A 194 6.21 -5.93 -20.95
N ARG A 195 7.46 -5.72 -20.55
CA ARG A 195 8.64 -6.30 -21.20
C ARG A 195 8.61 -7.84 -21.13
N GLN A 196 8.35 -8.41 -19.96
CA GLN A 196 8.24 -9.85 -19.77
C GLN A 196 7.16 -10.48 -20.66
N LEU A 197 6.00 -9.82 -20.79
CA LEU A 197 4.93 -10.26 -21.68
C LEU A 197 5.36 -10.26 -23.16
N ALA A 198 6.10 -9.23 -23.59
CA ALA A 198 6.62 -9.13 -24.96
C ALA A 198 7.65 -10.22 -25.25
N GLU A 199 8.59 -10.46 -24.32
CA GLU A 199 9.59 -11.53 -24.42
C GLU A 199 8.90 -12.90 -24.48
N THR A 200 7.94 -13.18 -23.59
CA THR A 200 7.17 -14.43 -23.60
C THR A 200 6.40 -14.63 -24.90
N ARG A 201 5.84 -13.56 -25.48
CA ARG A 201 5.14 -13.61 -26.76
C ARG A 201 6.10 -13.93 -27.91
N GLN A 202 7.27 -13.30 -27.94
CA GLN A 202 8.29 -13.53 -28.95
C GLN A 202 8.77 -14.99 -28.92
N GLU A 203 9.06 -15.52 -27.73
CA GLU A 203 9.44 -16.93 -27.56
C GLU A 203 8.38 -17.91 -28.09
N ARG A 204 7.08 -17.62 -27.90
CA ARG A 204 5.99 -18.45 -28.43
C ARG A 204 5.95 -18.43 -29.95
N ILE A 205 6.16 -17.26 -30.57
CA ILE A 205 6.21 -17.10 -32.02
C ILE A 205 7.41 -17.86 -32.59
N ASP A 206 8.58 -17.72 -31.98
CA ASP A 206 9.82 -18.36 -32.42
C ASP A 206 9.73 -19.89 -32.29
N LYS A 207 9.19 -20.40 -31.18
CA LYS A 207 8.93 -21.85 -31.00
C LYS A 207 7.94 -22.38 -32.04
N ALA A 208 6.87 -21.64 -32.34
CA ALA A 208 5.91 -22.05 -33.37
C ALA A 208 6.52 -22.01 -34.79
N ALA A 209 7.36 -21.02 -35.09
CA ALA A 209 8.08 -20.93 -36.35
C ALA A 209 9.10 -22.07 -36.52
N ALA A 210 9.87 -22.36 -35.46
CA ALA A 210 10.81 -23.47 -35.42
C ALA A 210 10.11 -24.83 -35.57
N ALA A 211 8.98 -25.05 -34.89
CA ALA A 211 8.17 -26.26 -35.04
C ALA A 211 7.62 -26.42 -36.47
N LYS A 212 7.14 -25.33 -37.09
CA LYS A 212 6.70 -25.33 -38.49
C LYS A 212 7.88 -25.61 -39.45
N ALA A 213 9.05 -25.05 -39.21
CA ALA A 213 10.25 -25.30 -40.00
C ALA A 213 10.73 -26.76 -39.87
N ALA A 214 10.78 -27.30 -38.65
CA ALA A 214 11.13 -28.69 -38.37
C ALA A 214 10.13 -29.67 -39.01
N ALA A 215 8.82 -29.40 -38.94
CA ALA A 215 7.80 -30.21 -39.60
C ALA A 215 7.92 -30.19 -41.13
N LYS A 216 8.24 -29.03 -41.73
CA LYS A 216 8.52 -28.91 -43.16
C LYS A 216 9.79 -29.69 -43.55
N ALA A 217 10.87 -29.58 -42.78
CA ALA A 217 12.11 -30.31 -43.01
C ALA A 217 11.93 -31.83 -42.86
N ALA A 218 11.17 -32.29 -41.86
CA ALA A 218 10.83 -33.70 -41.69
C ALA A 218 10.00 -34.25 -42.86
N LYS A 219 9.01 -33.48 -43.35
CA LYS A 219 8.25 -33.85 -44.58
C LYS A 219 9.15 -33.92 -45.81
N ALA A 220 10.09 -33.00 -45.97
CA ALA A 220 11.02 -32.98 -47.10
C ALA A 220 12.01 -34.17 -47.05
N ASN A 221 12.56 -34.50 -45.88
CA ASN A 221 13.40 -35.69 -45.70
C ASN A 221 12.63 -37.00 -45.88
N ARG A 222 11.36 -37.07 -45.47
CA ARG A 222 10.49 -38.24 -45.71
C ARG A 222 10.21 -38.44 -47.20
N ARG A 223 10.05 -37.36 -47.98
CA ARG A 223 9.93 -37.40 -49.45
C ARG A 223 11.23 -37.81 -50.16
N LYS A 224 12.40 -37.52 -49.58
CA LYS A 224 13.70 -37.95 -50.14
C LYS A 224 14.08 -39.40 -49.79
N ARG A 225 13.49 -40.00 -48.74
CA ARG A 225 13.78 -41.38 -48.29
C ARG A 225 12.85 -42.46 -48.87
N SER A 226 11.89 -42.15 -49.73
CA SER A 226 11.10 -43.16 -50.45
C SER A 226 11.87 -43.66 -51.69
N PRO A 227 12.36 -44.91 -51.74
CA PRO A 227 13.02 -45.45 -52.91
C PRO A 227 12.01 -46.06 -53.89
N ALA A 228 12.36 -46.00 -55.18
CA ALA A 228 11.69 -46.66 -56.28
C ALA A 228 11.44 -48.16 -56.00
N LYS A 229 10.22 -48.64 -56.25
CA LYS A 229 9.93 -50.04 -56.61
C LYS A 229 8.52 -50.18 -57.16
N THR A 230 8.39 -50.32 -58.48
CA THR A 230 7.45 -51.27 -59.07
C THR A 230 8.00 -51.71 -60.43
N GLU A 231 8.64 -52.89 -60.41
CA GLU A 231 8.94 -53.70 -61.60
C GLU A 231 7.65 -54.00 -62.35
N LYS A 232 7.65 -53.77 -63.67
CA LYS A 232 6.67 -54.36 -64.60
C LYS A 232 7.19 -55.72 -65.03
N SER A 233 6.51 -56.78 -64.65
CA SER A 233 6.59 -58.11 -65.28
C SER A 233 5.54 -58.26 -66.38
N PRO A 234 5.76 -59.11 -67.40
CA PRO A 234 5.11 -59.02 -68.71
C PRO A 234 3.85 -59.90 -68.84
N GLN A 235 2.90 -59.44 -69.65
CA GLN A 235 1.83 -60.20 -70.33
C GLN A 235 1.94 -59.79 -71.81
N GLY A 236 1.91 -60.62 -72.87
CA GLY A 236 1.75 -62.05 -73.11
C GLY A 236 1.72 -62.25 -74.64
N GLU A 237 1.52 -63.50 -75.07
CA GLU A 237 1.02 -63.96 -76.40
C GLU A 237 1.99 -64.28 -77.56
N SER A 238 1.81 -65.55 -78.00
CA SER A 238 2.12 -66.21 -79.28
C SER A 238 3.55 -66.66 -79.58
#